data_AF-A0A9X2M790-F1
#
_entry.id   AF-A0A9X2M790-F1
#
_cell.length_a   1.000
_cell.length_b   1.000
_cell.length_c   1.000
_cell.angle_alpha   90.00
_cell.angle_beta   90.00
_cell.angle_gamma   90.00
#
_symmetry.space_group_name_H-M   'P 1'
#
loop_
_entity.id
_entity.type
_entity.pdbx_description
1 polymer ?
#
loop_
_entity_poly.entity_id
_entity_poly.type
_entity_poly.pdbx_seq_one_letter_code
_entity_poly.pdbx_strand_id
1 'polypeptide(L)'
;MVSTDLYVAIILGLTLSLLFQEKFGINPGGMVVPGYLALTMDNPKSLIVIFLLSVLTYIIVEFGLNKFLILYGRRRFLAMLLVCMLLKIAIDTLNISMGMSLGALDGVGIVIPGLIANCFYKQGIKLTAVSTIGVSLVVFVILNVAQLV
;
A
#
# COMPACT_ATOMS: atom_id res chain seq x y z
N MET A 1 0.92 20.40 -13.93
CA MET A 1 1.39 19.26 -14.76
C MET A 1 1.46 17.97 -13.95
N VAL A 2 1.88 18.00 -12.68
CA VAL A 2 1.94 16.84 -11.75
C VAL A 2 0.63 16.03 -11.58
N SER A 3 -0.53 16.67 -11.69
CA SER A 3 -1.81 15.96 -11.44
C SER A 3 -2.18 14.97 -12.54
N THR A 4 -1.87 15.26 -13.81
CA THR A 4 -2.23 14.41 -14.95
C THR A 4 -1.45 13.09 -14.90
N ASP A 5 -0.17 13.15 -14.56
CA ASP A 5 0.72 11.98 -14.51
C ASP A 5 0.29 11.01 -13.39
N LEU A 6 -0.19 11.57 -12.27
CA LEU A 6 -0.76 10.79 -11.17
C LEU A 6 -2.05 10.07 -11.59
N TYR A 7 -2.94 10.71 -12.34
CA TYR A 7 -4.15 10.05 -12.85
C TYR A 7 -3.81 8.93 -13.83
N VAL A 8 -2.86 9.15 -14.76
CA VAL A 8 -2.45 8.14 -15.74
C VAL A 8 -1.82 6.93 -15.04
N ALA A 9 -0.96 7.15 -14.05
CA ALA A 9 -0.34 6.08 -13.27
C ALA A 9 -1.36 5.28 -12.45
N ILE A 10 -2.37 5.93 -11.86
CA ILE A 10 -3.43 5.22 -11.15
C ILE A 10 -4.30 4.42 -12.11
N ILE A 11 -4.68 4.97 -13.27
CA ILE A 11 -5.48 4.26 -14.29
C ILE A 11 -4.72 3.06 -14.84
N LEU A 12 -3.43 3.21 -15.16
CA LEU A 12 -2.58 2.12 -15.61
C LEU A 12 -2.39 1.06 -14.52
N GLY A 13 -2.12 1.49 -13.28
CA GLY A 13 -1.99 0.60 -12.14
C GLY A 13 -3.27 -0.21 -11.89
N LEU A 14 -4.43 0.44 -11.96
CA LEU A 14 -5.74 -0.21 -11.83
C LEU A 14 -5.96 -1.24 -12.92
N THR A 15 -5.79 -0.88 -14.19
CA THR A 15 -6.01 -1.79 -15.32
C THR A 15 -5.06 -2.99 -15.29
N LEU A 16 -3.76 -2.77 -15.02
CA LEU A 16 -2.79 -3.85 -14.91
C LEU A 16 -3.02 -4.73 -13.69
N SER A 17 -3.42 -4.16 -12.54
CA SER A 17 -3.78 -4.94 -11.35
C SER A 17 -4.97 -5.87 -11.61
N LEU A 18 -5.97 -5.40 -12.34
CA LEU A 18 -7.15 -6.17 -12.72
C LEU A 18 -6.78 -7.31 -13.67
N LEU A 19 -6.01 -7.03 -14.72
CA LEU A 19 -5.55 -8.05 -15.65
C LEU A 19 -4.69 -9.11 -14.98
N PHE A 20 -3.83 -8.71 -14.04
CA PHE A 20 -3.01 -9.63 -13.27
C PHE A 20 -3.86 -10.49 -12.33
N GLN A 21 -4.84 -9.88 -11.67
CA GLN A 21 -5.77 -10.60 -10.80
C GLN A 21 -6.61 -11.61 -11.59
N GLU A 22 -7.05 -11.27 -12.79
CA GLU A 22 -7.83 -12.15 -13.65
C GLU A 22 -6.99 -13.32 -14.19
N LYS A 23 -5.71 -13.08 -14.54
CA LYS A 23 -4.82 -14.13 -15.04
C LYS A 23 -4.26 -15.05 -13.96
N PHE A 24 -3.86 -14.51 -12.81
CA PHE A 24 -3.16 -15.26 -11.76
C PHE A 24 -4.04 -15.58 -10.55
N GLY A 25 -5.21 -14.96 -10.41
CA GLY A 25 -6.08 -15.09 -9.24
C GLY A 25 -5.53 -14.44 -7.96
N ILE A 26 -4.40 -13.76 -8.04
CA ILE A 26 -3.69 -13.14 -6.90
C ILE A 26 -3.98 -11.64 -6.90
N ASN A 27 -4.24 -11.09 -5.72
CA ASN A 27 -4.64 -9.69 -5.54
C ASN A 27 -3.43 -8.87 -5.06
N PRO A 28 -2.86 -7.98 -5.89
CA PRO A 28 -1.61 -7.29 -5.59
C PRO A 28 -1.80 -6.15 -4.59
N GLY A 29 -2.05 -6.48 -3.31
CA GLY A 29 -2.17 -5.49 -2.23
C GLY A 29 -3.43 -4.61 -2.28
N GLY A 30 -4.21 -4.66 -3.37
CA GLY A 30 -5.39 -3.86 -3.65
C GLY A 30 -5.28 -3.23 -5.04
N MET A 31 -6.39 -3.00 -5.75
CA MET A 31 -6.35 -2.58 -7.17
C MET A 31 -5.62 -1.23 -7.37
N VAL A 32 -5.72 -0.31 -6.40
CA VAL A 32 -5.09 1.02 -6.46
C VAL A 32 -3.60 0.99 -6.04
N VAL A 33 -3.21 -0.02 -5.27
CA VAL A 33 -1.90 -0.11 -4.62
C VAL A 33 -0.71 -0.15 -5.59
N PRO A 34 -0.69 -0.98 -6.65
CA PRO A 34 0.47 -1.05 -7.54
C PRO A 34 0.69 0.23 -8.36
N GLY A 35 -0.39 0.98 -8.66
CA GLY A 35 -0.27 2.27 -9.36
C GLY A 35 0.43 3.33 -8.52
N TYR A 36 0.11 3.41 -7.23
CA TYR A 36 0.81 4.31 -6.32
C TYR A 36 2.21 3.83 -5.96
N LEU A 37 2.39 2.51 -5.77
CA LEU A 37 3.73 1.97 -5.52
C LEU A 37 4.66 2.28 -6.70
N ALA A 38 4.18 2.23 -7.94
CA ALA A 38 4.99 2.58 -9.11
C ALA A 38 5.47 4.04 -9.06
N LEU A 39 4.62 4.99 -8.67
CA LEU A 39 5.00 6.40 -8.50
C LEU A 39 5.96 6.64 -7.32
N THR A 40 5.98 5.73 -6.35
CA THR A 40 6.86 5.83 -5.19
C THR A 40 8.12 4.97 -5.32
N MET A 41 8.31 4.29 -6.46
CA MET A 41 9.51 3.49 -6.73
C MET A 41 10.79 4.32 -6.75
N ASP A 42 10.71 5.58 -7.17
CA ASP A 42 11.86 6.50 -7.18
C ASP A 42 12.37 6.85 -5.76
N ASN A 43 11.52 6.67 -4.75
CA ASN A 43 11.83 6.95 -3.36
C ASN A 43 11.85 5.66 -2.52
N PRO A 44 13.00 4.94 -2.46
CA PRO A 44 13.08 3.64 -1.78
C PRO A 44 12.76 3.71 -0.29
N LYS A 45 13.00 4.86 0.35
CA LYS A 45 12.63 5.09 1.76
C LYS A 45 11.11 4.97 1.96
N SER A 46 10.31 5.55 1.07
CA SER A 46 8.85 5.52 1.17
C SER A 46 8.31 4.10 1.00
N LEU A 47 8.87 3.33 0.07
CA LEU A 47 8.51 1.91 -0.10
C LEU A 47 8.74 1.10 1.18
N ILE A 48 9.91 1.25 1.81
CA ILE A 48 10.24 0.54 3.04
C ILE A 48 9.24 0.90 4.13
N VAL A 49 8.91 2.19 4.28
CA VAL A 49 7.94 2.67 5.27
C VAL A 49 6.55 2.08 5.01
N ILE A 50 6.07 2.06 3.77
CA ILE A 50 4.77 1.46 3.41
C ILE A 50 4.72 0.00 3.82
N PHE A 51 5.71 -0.80 3.42
CA PHE A 51 5.75 -2.22 3.76
C PHE A 51 5.86 -2.45 5.28
N LEU A 52 6.64 -1.64 5.98
CA LEU A 52 6.82 -1.74 7.43
C LEU A 52 5.51 -1.40 8.16
N LEU A 53 4.81 -0.33 7.77
CA LEU A 53 3.48 0.00 8.29
C LEU A 53 2.45 -1.09 7.99
N SER A 54 2.46 -1.69 6.79
CA SER A 54 1.56 -2.78 6.45
C SER A 54 1.76 -4.01 7.33
N VAL A 55 3.01 -4.40 7.57
CA VAL A 55 3.35 -5.54 8.43
C VAL A 55 2.97 -5.24 9.88
N LEU A 56 3.30 -4.06 10.41
CA LEU A 56 2.94 -3.66 11.77
C LEU A 56 1.42 -3.66 11.96
N THR A 57 0.68 -3.04 11.03
CA THR A 57 -0.79 -3.01 11.06
C THR A 57 -1.36 -4.43 11.05
N TYR A 58 -0.84 -5.30 10.18
CA TYR A 58 -1.25 -6.69 10.12
C TYR A 58 -1.04 -7.41 11.45
N ILE A 59 0.14 -7.25 12.07
CA ILE A 59 0.45 -7.89 13.36
C ILE A 59 -0.47 -7.36 14.47
N ILE A 60 -0.65 -6.05 14.57
CA ILE A 60 -1.46 -5.42 15.63
C ILE A 60 -2.92 -5.86 15.53
N VAL A 61 -3.49 -5.89 14.33
CA VAL A 61 -4.89 -6.27 14.16
C VAL A 61 -5.07 -7.77 14.33
N GLU A 62 -4.19 -8.59 13.75
CA GLU A 62 -4.36 -10.04 13.76
C GLU A 62 -4.00 -10.69 15.09
N PHE A 63 -2.90 -10.26 15.74
CA PHE A 63 -2.47 -10.85 17.00
C PHE A 63 -3.00 -10.09 18.21
N GLY A 64 -3.20 -8.77 18.09
CA GLY A 64 -3.73 -7.93 19.17
C GLY A 64 -5.25 -7.89 19.16
N LEU A 65 -5.83 -7.16 18.21
CA LEU A 65 -7.26 -6.82 18.23
C LEU A 65 -8.18 -8.02 17.98
N ASN A 66 -7.79 -8.99 17.16
CA ASN A 66 -8.60 -10.18 16.91
C ASN A 66 -8.83 -11.02 18.18
N LYS A 67 -7.98 -10.88 19.20
CA LYS A 67 -8.14 -11.57 20.49
C LYS A 67 -9.19 -10.90 21.39
N PHE A 68 -9.37 -9.58 21.27
CA PHE A 68 -10.31 -8.81 22.09
C PHE A 68 -11.63 -8.51 21.38
N LEU A 69 -11.61 -8.41 20.05
CA LEU A 69 -12.74 -8.04 19.21
C LEU A 69 -12.97 -9.11 18.15
N ILE A 70 -14.22 -9.53 18.02
CA ILE A 70 -14.65 -10.45 16.97
C ILE A 70 -14.65 -9.70 15.63
N LEU A 71 -13.52 -9.74 14.92
CA LEU A 71 -13.29 -9.02 13.67
C LEU A 71 -13.40 -9.95 12.46
N TYR A 72 -14.62 -10.09 11.94
CA TYR A 72 -14.88 -10.87 10.72
C TYR A 72 -15.34 -10.03 9.53
N GLY A 73 -15.01 -10.49 8.32
CA GLY A 73 -15.48 -9.92 7.05
C GLY A 73 -15.12 -8.44 6.87
N ARG A 74 -16.13 -7.61 6.59
CA ARG A 74 -15.96 -6.16 6.31
C ARG A 74 -15.47 -5.36 7.51
N ARG A 75 -15.77 -5.78 8.74
CA ARG A 75 -15.36 -5.07 9.98
C ARG A 75 -13.85 -5.12 10.17
N ARG A 76 -13.25 -6.26 9.85
CA ARG A 76 -11.80 -6.46 9.90
C ARG A 76 -11.05 -5.55 8.93
N PHE A 77 -11.57 -5.40 7.71
CA PHE A 77 -10.99 -4.49 6.72
C PHE A 77 -10.94 -3.05 7.24
N LEU A 78 -12.05 -2.57 7.83
CA LEU A 78 -12.09 -1.23 8.42
C LEU A 78 -11.14 -1.11 9.62
N ALA A 79 -11.01 -2.14 10.45
CA ALA A 79 -10.06 -2.14 11.56
C ALA A 79 -8.60 -2.03 11.07
N MET A 80 -8.22 -2.74 10.00
CA MET A 80 -6.91 -2.60 9.37
C MET A 80 -6.64 -1.17 8.90
N LEU A 81 -7.62 -0.56 8.20
CA LEU A 81 -7.49 0.82 7.74
C LEU A 81 -7.37 1.81 8.91
N LEU A 82 -8.21 1.67 9.93
CA LEU A 82 -8.19 2.56 11.11
C LEU A 82 -6.89 2.45 11.90
N VAL A 83 -6.42 1.23 12.17
CA VAL A 83 -5.15 1.02 12.89
C VAL A 83 -3.97 1.57 12.08
N CYS A 84 -3.96 1.35 10.77
CA CYS A 84 -2.93 1.92 9.91
C CYS A 84 -2.91 3.46 9.98
N MET A 85 -4.08 4.10 9.90
CA MET A 85 -4.19 5.55 10.01
C MET A 85 -3.72 6.06 11.38
N LEU A 86 -4.10 5.39 12.47
CA LEU A 86 -3.66 5.75 13.82
C LEU A 86 -2.14 5.60 14.00
N LEU A 87 -1.56 4.50 13.50
CA LEU A 87 -0.11 4.27 13.51
C LEU A 87 0.61 5.35 12.72
N LYS A 88 0.07 5.74 11.56
CA LYS A 88 0.68 6.78 10.75
C LYS A 88 0.69 8.12 11.48
N ILE A 89 -0.44 8.52 12.09
CA ILE A 89 -0.53 9.76 12.88
C ILE A 89 0.47 9.72 14.05
N ALA A 90 0.60 8.57 14.73
CA ALA A 90 1.59 8.39 15.80
C ALA A 90 3.03 8.55 15.29
N ILE A 91 3.36 7.99 14.12
CA ILE A 91 4.68 8.14 13.50
C ILE A 91 4.93 9.59 13.05
N ASP A 92 3.96 10.25 12.42
CA ASP A 92 4.08 11.62 11.94
C ASP A 92 4.30 12.59 13.12
N THR A 93 3.57 12.41 14.23
CA THR A 93 3.76 13.20 15.46
C THR A 93 5.12 12.99 16.13
N LEU A 94 5.64 11.76 16.13
CA LEU A 94 7.01 11.48 16.60
C LEU A 94 8.09 12.04 15.67
N ASN A 95 7.87 12.03 14.37
CA ASN A 95 8.81 12.58 13.39
C ASN A 95 8.91 14.10 13.49
N ILE A 96 7.78 14.79 13.73
CA ILE A 96 7.75 16.23 13.99
C ILE A 96 8.57 16.58 15.24
N SER A 97 8.50 15.76 16.30
CA SER A 97 9.26 16.00 17.52
C SER A 97 10.77 15.71 17.38
N MET A 98 11.15 14.78 16.51
CA MET A 98 12.56 14.47 16.19
C MET A 98 13.16 15.33 15.07
N GLY A 99 12.37 16.20 14.41
CA GLY A 99 12.84 17.05 13.31
C GLY A 99 13.19 16.30 12.02
N MET A 100 12.77 15.03 11.90
CA MET A 100 13.07 14.18 10.74
C MET A 100 11.87 14.14 9.80
N SER A 101 11.94 14.89 8.71
CA SER A 101 10.93 14.88 7.65
C SER A 101 11.02 13.57 6.85
N LEU A 102 10.31 12.53 7.28
CA LEU A 102 9.89 11.47 6.37
C LEU A 102 8.68 11.98 5.58
N GLY A 103 8.93 12.86 4.60
CA GLY A 103 7.93 13.38 3.63
C GLY A 103 7.40 12.31 2.66
N ALA A 104 7.16 11.09 3.16
CA ALA A 104 7.03 9.88 2.36
C ALA A 104 5.57 9.49 2.06
N LEU A 105 4.57 10.15 2.64
CA LEU A 105 3.20 9.65 2.66
C LEU A 105 2.13 10.76 2.66
N ASP A 106 2.15 11.66 1.68
CA ASP A 106 1.09 12.65 1.54
C ASP A 106 -0.11 12.11 0.73
N GLY A 107 -1.33 12.37 1.22
CA GLY A 107 -2.58 12.02 0.54
C GLY A 107 -2.92 10.52 0.53
N VAL A 108 -3.06 9.93 -0.66
CA VAL A 108 -3.57 8.55 -0.87
C VAL A 108 -2.63 7.48 -0.26
N GLY A 109 -1.36 7.82 -0.07
CA GLY A 109 -0.32 6.98 0.56
C GLY A 109 -0.67 6.46 1.95
N ILE A 110 -1.57 7.13 2.67
CA ILE A 110 -1.97 6.77 4.04
C ILE A 110 -2.79 5.48 4.07
N VAL A 111 -3.64 5.29 3.06
CA VAL A 111 -4.62 4.19 3.02
C VAL A 111 -4.01 2.91 2.48
N ILE A 112 -3.03 3.04 1.59
CA ILE A 112 -2.35 1.94 0.89
C ILE A 112 -1.74 0.90 1.82
N PRO A 113 -0.96 1.27 2.86
CA PRO A 113 -0.39 0.27 3.75
C PRO A 113 -1.47 -0.55 4.48
N GLY A 114 -2.63 0.05 4.78
CA GLY A 114 -3.78 -0.65 5.36
C GLY A 114 -4.47 -1.59 4.37
N LEU A 115 -4.53 -1.24 3.08
CA LEU A 115 -5.03 -2.13 2.01
C LEU A 115 -4.12 -3.36 1.85
N ILE A 116 -2.79 -3.14 1.85
CA ILE A 116 -1.79 -4.21 1.78
C ILE A 116 -1.89 -5.12 3.01
N ALA A 117 -2.02 -4.55 4.21
CA ALA A 117 -2.18 -5.33 5.45
C ALA A 117 -3.40 -6.26 5.37
N ASN A 118 -4.51 -5.79 4.82
CA ASN A 118 -5.68 -6.63 4.60
C ASN A 118 -5.45 -7.73 3.55
N CYS A 119 -4.65 -7.47 2.52
CA CYS A 119 -4.28 -8.50 1.55
C CYS A 119 -3.33 -9.55 2.14
N PHE A 120 -2.41 -9.16 3.04
CA PHE A 120 -1.57 -10.10 3.79
C PHE A 120 -2.40 -11.12 4.57
N TYR A 121 -3.54 -10.71 5.11
CA TYR A 121 -4.45 -11.66 5.76
C TYR A 121 -5.09 -12.64 4.77
N LYS A 122 -5.59 -12.14 3.63
CA LYS A 122 -6.35 -12.98 2.68
C LYS A 122 -5.48 -13.95 1.89
N GLN A 123 -4.27 -13.54 1.52
CA GLN A 123 -3.42 -14.25 0.54
C GLN A 123 -2.03 -14.60 1.09
N GLY A 124 -1.72 -14.18 2.32
CA GLY A 124 -0.41 -14.36 2.92
C GLY A 124 0.59 -13.27 2.52
N ILE A 125 1.54 -13.01 3.41
CA ILE A 125 2.53 -11.93 3.27
C ILE A 125 3.42 -12.14 2.03
N LYS A 126 3.93 -13.37 1.85
CA LYS A 126 4.89 -13.68 0.78
C LYS A 126 4.29 -13.51 -0.62
N LEU A 127 3.10 -14.06 -0.86
CA LEU A 127 2.43 -13.93 -2.16
C LEU A 127 2.09 -12.48 -2.47
N THR A 128 1.50 -11.77 -1.51
CA THR A 128 1.07 -10.38 -1.71
C THR A 128 2.25 -9.45 -1.96
N ALA A 129 3.36 -9.62 -1.23
CA ALA A 129 4.55 -8.79 -1.41
C ALA A 129 5.16 -9.00 -2.80
N VAL A 130 5.35 -10.25 -3.21
CA VAL A 130 5.92 -10.58 -4.53
C VAL A 130 5.02 -10.09 -5.66
N SER A 131 3.70 -10.30 -5.58
CA SER A 131 2.77 -9.84 -6.61
C SER A 131 2.70 -8.31 -6.69
N THR A 132 2.71 -7.63 -5.54
CA THR A 132 2.62 -6.15 -5.50
C THR A 132 3.88 -5.52 -6.08
N ILE A 133 5.06 -6.03 -5.70
CA ILE A 133 6.34 -5.57 -6.26
C ILE A 133 6.41 -5.88 -7.76
N GLY A 134 6.04 -7.09 -8.18
CA GLY A 134 6.05 -7.49 -9.59
C GLY A 134 5.17 -6.61 -10.47
N VAL A 135 3.91 -6.41 -10.08
CA VAL A 135 2.98 -5.56 -10.85
C VAL A 135 3.41 -4.09 -10.81
N SER A 136 3.88 -3.60 -9.66
CA SER A 136 4.37 -2.22 -9.54
C SER A 136 5.60 -1.97 -10.41
N LEU A 137 6.54 -2.92 -10.51
CA LEU A 137 7.70 -2.82 -11.40
C LEU A 137 7.27 -2.76 -12.88
N VAL A 138 6.29 -3.57 -13.28
CA VAL A 138 5.75 -3.53 -14.65
C VAL A 138 5.13 -2.16 -14.96
N VAL A 139 4.31 -1.64 -14.03
CA VAL A 139 3.70 -0.29 -14.16
C VAL A 139 4.79 0.78 -14.24
N PHE A 140 5.83 0.71 -13.40
CA PHE A 140 6.94 1.65 -13.38
C PHE A 140 7.72 1.66 -14.70
N VAL A 141 8.02 0.48 -15.26
CA VAL A 141 8.69 0.36 -16.57
C VAL A 141 7.83 0.99 -17.67
N ILE A 142 6.52 0.76 -17.65
CA ILE A 142 5.61 1.35 -18.65
C ILE A 142 5.58 2.88 -18.53
N LEU A 143 5.54 3.42 -17.31
CA LEU A 143 5.54 4.87 -17.08
C LEU A 143 6.85 5.54 -17.50
N ASN A 144 7.99 4.91 -17.23
CA ASN A 144 9.31 5.37 -17.69
C ASN A 144 9.41 5.36 -19.22
N VAL A 145 8.96 4.27 -19.86
CA VAL A 145 8.96 4.15 -21.34
C VAL A 145 8.02 5.18 -21.98
N ALA A 146 6.92 5.53 -21.31
CA ALA A 146 5.98 6.55 -21.75
C ALA A 146 6.45 8.00 -21.50
N GLN A 147 7.64 8.20 -20.91
CA GLN A 147 8.20 9.52 -20.53
C GLN A 147 7.27 10.38 -19.66
N LEU A 148 6.44 9.73 -18.83
CA LEU A 148 5.57 10.41 -17.85
C LEU A 148 6.26 10.58 -16.49
N VAL A 149 7.43 9.96 -16.32
CA VAL A 149 8.34 10.01 -15.16
C VAL A 149 9.76 10.01 -15.71
#